data_AF-A0A3E4GMC4-F1
#
_entry.id   AF-A0A3E4GMC4-F1
#
_cell.length_a   1.000
_cell.length_b   1.000
_cell.length_c   1.000
_cell.angle_alpha   90.00
_cell.angle_beta   90.00
_cell.angle_gamma   90.00
#
_symmetry.space_group_name_H-M   'P 1'
#
loop_
_entity.id
_entity.type
_entity.pdbx_description
1 polymer ?
#
loop_
_entity_poly.entity_id
_entity_poly.type
_entity_poly.pdbx_seq_one_letter_code
_entity_poly.pdbx_strand_id
1 'polypeptide(L)' 'MDGATKQISEYIRKKGFNLSEISRKTGVPYMALYDSVANEKRDRDLRVDEFLALCKHLELDPIIFCPTDTERGD' A
#
# COMPACT_ATOMS: atom_id res chain seq x y z
N MET A 1 -2.85 -1.06 -11.30
CA MET A 1 -2.46 -0.64 -9.95
C MET A 1 -1.28 0.30 -10.09
N ASP A 2 -1.27 1.42 -9.35
CA ASP A 2 -0.21 2.41 -9.38
C ASP A 2 1.08 1.91 -8.69
N GLY A 3 2.19 2.59 -8.98
CA GLY A 3 3.50 2.20 -8.49
C GLY A 3 3.62 2.27 -6.97
N ALA A 4 2.98 3.25 -6.34
CA ALA A 4 3.03 3.44 -4.89
C ALA A 4 2.27 2.32 -4.15
N THR A 5 1.05 1.99 -4.62
CA THR A 5 0.24 0.88 -4.09
C THR A 5 0.98 -0.44 -4.27
N LYS A 6 1.62 -0.68 -5.41
CA LYS A 6 2.42 -1.89 -5.63
C LYS A 6 3.55 -2.01 -4.61
N GLN A 7 4.35 -0.95 -4.43
CA GLN A 7 5.50 -0.98 -3.54
C GLN A 7 5.13 -1.19 -2.07
N ILE A 8 4.12 -0.46 -1.56
CA ILE A 8 3.66 -0.65 -0.18
C ILE A 8 3.03 -2.04 0.01
N SER A 9 2.36 -2.58 -1.01
CA SER A 9 1.78 -3.93 -0.95
C SER A 9 2.87 -5.00 -0.85
N GLU A 10 3.94 -4.88 -1.63
CA GLU A 10 5.10 -5.76 -1.52
C GLU A 10 5.78 -5.64 -0.15
N TYR A 11 5.94 -4.42 0.38
CA TYR A 11 6.49 -4.20 1.71
C TYR A 11 5.67 -4.93 2.77
N ILE A 12 4.34 -4.78 2.73
CA ILE A 12 3.40 -5.41 3.67
C ILE A 12 3.49 -6.93 3.61
N ARG A 13 3.51 -7.51 2.40
CA ARG A 13 3.66 -8.96 2.20
C ARG A 13 5.02 -9.48 2.69
N LYS A 14 6.12 -8.82 2.33
CA LYS A 14 7.49 -9.23 2.70
C LYS A 14 7.71 -9.19 4.21
N LYS A 15 7.07 -8.26 4.92
CA LYS A 15 7.16 -8.13 6.38
C LYS A 15 6.13 -8.99 7.13
N GLY A 16 5.18 -9.62 6.44
CA GLY A 16 4.19 -10.49 7.04
C GLY A 16 3.18 -9.77 7.94
N PHE A 17 2.87 -8.50 7.68
CA PHE A 17 1.89 -7.78 8.49
C PHE A 17 0.49 -8.36 8.32
N ASN A 18 -0.28 -8.37 9.41
CA ASN A 18 -1.63 -8.89 9.42
C ASN A 18 -2.63 -7.83 8.93
N LEU A 19 -3.30 -8.08 7.79
CA LEU A 19 -4.28 -7.15 7.22
C LEU A 19 -5.48 -6.86 8.14
N SER A 20 -5.89 -7.83 8.95
CA SER A 20 -6.97 -7.64 9.92
C SER A 20 -6.55 -6.71 11.05
N GLU A 21 -5.27 -6.75 11.45
CA GLU A 21 -4.73 -5.80 12.41
C GLU A 21 -4.60 -4.40 11.82
N ILE A 22 -4.03 -4.28 10.63
CA ILE A 22 -3.92 -3.00 9.91
C ILE A 22 -5.32 -2.37 9.79
N SER A 23 -6.32 -3.13 9.34
CA SER A 23 -7.70 -2.63 9.21
C SER A 23 -8.23 -2.03 10.51
N ARG A 24 -8.02 -2.70 11.65
CA ARG A 24 -8.47 -2.20 12.96
C ARG A 24 -7.70 -0.95 13.41
N LYS A 25 -6.42 -0.85 13.08
CA LYS A 25 -5.55 0.26 13.52
C LYS A 25 -5.67 1.50 12.64
N THR A 26 -5.88 1.32 11.34
CA THR A 26 -5.99 2.42 10.38
C THR A 26 -7.43 2.85 10.12
N GLY A 27 -8.42 1.99 10.41
CA GLY A 27 -9.81 2.21 10.03
C GLY A 27 -10.10 1.91 8.55
N VAL A 28 -9.09 1.51 7.77
CA VAL A 28 -9.29 1.12 6.37
C VAL A 28 -10.04 -0.21 6.34
N PRO A 29 -11.12 -0.35 5.56
CA PRO A 29 -11.88 -1.59 5.50
C PRO A 29 -11.00 -2.79 5.11
N TYR A 30 -11.19 -3.93 5.79
CA TYR A 30 -10.40 -5.13 5.49
C TYR A 30 -10.49 -5.53 4.01
N MET A 31 -11.67 -5.48 3.41
CA MET A 31 -11.84 -5.82 1.99
C MET A 31 -11.11 -4.85 1.06
N ALA A 32 -11.03 -3.58 1.44
CA ALA A 32 -10.24 -2.59 0.71
C ALA A 32 -8.74 -2.95 0.77
N LEU A 33 -8.23 -3.31 1.95
CA LEU A 33 -6.85 -3.78 2.11
C LEU A 33 -6.61 -5.09 1.34
N TYR A 34 -7.53 -6.05 1.41
CA TYR A 34 -7.38 -7.34 0.75
C TYR A 34 -7.32 -7.16 -0.77
N ASP A 35 -8.25 -6.39 -1.35
CA ASP A 35 -8.30 -6.16 -2.80
C ASP A 35 -7.14 -5.32 -3.33
N SER A 36 -6.57 -4.44 -2.51
CA SER A 36 -5.42 -3.61 -2.90
C SER A 36 -4.07 -4.26 -2.60
N VAL A 37 -3.96 -5.08 -1.53
CA VAL A 37 -2.67 -5.55 -1.02
C VAL A 37 -2.46 -7.04 -1.23
N ALA A 38 -3.47 -7.91 -1.16
CA ALA A 38 -3.28 -9.37 -1.15
C ALA A 38 -3.88 -10.09 -2.37
N ASN A 39 -4.92 -9.52 -2.98
CA ASN A 39 -5.68 -10.19 -4.03
C ASN A 39 -5.01 -9.98 -5.41
N GLU A 40 -4.25 -10.97 -5.88
CA GLU A 40 -3.55 -10.91 -7.17
C GLU A 40 -4.49 -10.82 -8.39
N LYS A 41 -5.78 -11.12 -8.22
CA LYS A 41 -6.78 -11.01 -9.29
C LYS A 41 -7.46 -9.63 -9.33
N ARG A 42 -7.15 -8.75 -8.39
CA ARG A 42 -7.71 -7.40 -8.31
C ARG A 42 -6.60 -6.38 -8.53
N ASP A 43 -6.98 -5.32 -9.23
CA ASP A 43 -6.08 -4.23 -9.61
C ASP A 43 -6.55 -2.91 -8.99
N ARG A 44 -6.99 -2.96 -7.72
CA ARG A 44 -7.54 -1.80 -7.01
C ARG A 44 -6.42 -1.01 -6.35
N ASP A 45 -6.28 0.24 -6.74
CA ASP A 45 -5.39 1.19 -6.05
C ASP A 45 -5.87 1.51 -4.63
N LEU A 46 -4.92 1.73 -3.73
CA LEU A 46 -5.24 2.36 -2.46
C LEU A 46 -5.67 3.80 -2.74
N ARG A 47 -6.79 4.22 -2.15
CA ARG A 47 -7.13 5.65 -2.15
C ARG A 47 -6.07 6.41 -1.37
N VAL A 48 -5.93 7.70 -1.65
CA VAL A 48 -4.89 8.55 -1.03
C VAL A 48 -4.95 8.52 0.50
N ASP A 49 -6.16 8.61 1.07
CA ASP A 49 -6.40 8.53 2.51
C ASP A 49 -6.08 7.15 3.09
N GLU A 50 -6.44 6.08 2.39
CA GLU A 50 -6.07 4.70 2.76
C GLU A 50 -4.53 4.56 2.79
N PHE A 51 -3.85 4.97 1.71
CA PHE A 51 -2.40 4.91 1.59
C PHE A 51 -1.68 5.68 2.69
N LEU A 52 -2.09 6.92 2.98
CA LEU A 52 -1.51 7.73 4.04
C LEU A 52 -1.78 7.13 5.43
N ALA A 53 -2.95 6.54 5.65
CA ALA A 53 -3.25 5.85 6.91
C ALA A 53 -2.35 4.62 7.12
N LEU A 54 -2.07 3.85 6.05
CA LEU A 54 -1.09 2.77 6.09
C LEU A 54 0.32 3.29 6.39
N CYS A 55 0.79 4.31 5.68
CA CYS A 55 2.12 4.89 5.91
C CYS A 55 2.29 5.38 7.36
N LYS A 56 1.29 6.09 7.87
CA LYS A 56 1.27 6.56 9.27
C LYS A 56 1.34 5.40 10.27
N HIS A 57 0.59 4.33 10.04
CA HIS A 57 0.56 3.19 10.95
C HIS A 57 1.87 2.37 10.92
N LEU A 58 2.49 2.27 9.75
CA LEU A 58 3.74 1.55 9.54
C LEU A 58 4.99 2.41 9.83
N GLU A 59 4.80 3.66 10.24
CA GLU A 59 5.88 4.64 10.48
C GLU A 59 6.80 4.82 9.27
N LEU A 60 6.20 4.84 8.07
CA LEU A 60 6.89 5.03 6.79
C LEU A 60 6.62 6.44 6.25
N ASP A 61 7.67 7.08 5.73
CA ASP A 61 7.52 8.31 4.94
C ASP A 61 6.93 7.96 3.56
N PRO A 62 5.76 8.51 3.17
CA PRO A 62 5.14 8.25 1.87
C PRO A 62 6.05 8.53 0.66
N ILE A 63 7.02 9.45 0.81
CA ILE A 63 7.92 9.86 -0.28
C ILE A 63 8.82 8.72 -0.75
N ILE A 64 9.08 7.71 0.08
CA ILE A 64 9.89 6.54 -0.32
C ILE A 64 9.24 5.71 -1.43
N PHE A 65 7.93 5.87 -1.63
CA PHE A 65 7.17 5.17 -2.66
C PHE A 65 6.93 6.02 -3.91
N CYS A 66 7.44 7.26 -3.93
CA CYS A 66 7.37 8.12 -5.10
C CYS A 66 8.28 7.52 -6.19
N PRO A 67 7.79 7.30 -7.42
CA PRO A 67 8.64 6.88 -8.52
C PRO A 67 9.72 7.94 -8.76
N THR A 68 10.99 7.55 -8.69
CA THR A 68 12.08 8.43 -9.09
C THR A 68 12.10 8.51 -10.63
N ASP A 69 12.38 9.69 -11.20
CA ASP A 69 12.52 9.94 -12.65
C ASP A 69 13.67 9.15 -13.33
N THR A 70 14.12 8.03 -12.76
CA THR A 70 15.21 7.20 -13.31
C THR A 70 14.74 6.27 -14.43
N GLU A 71 13.43 6.17 -14.70
CA GLU A 71 12.88 5.35 -15.79
C GLU A 71 12.25 6.15 -16.94
N ARG A 72 12.65 7.41 -17.12
CA ARG A 72 12.48 8.13 -18.40
C ARG A 72 13.84 8.22 -19.08
N GLY A 73 14.30 7.08 -19.60
CA GLY A 73 15.40 7.09 -20.55
C GLY A 73 14.97 7.84 -21.82
N ASP A 74 15.73 8.89 -22.14
CA ASP A 74 15.79 9.53 -23.46
C ASP A 74 16.04 8.52 -24.60
#